data_AF-A0A2D6XJB7-F1
#
_entry.id   AF-A0A2D6XJB7-F1
#
_cell.length_a   1.000
_cell.length_b   1.000
_cell.length_c   1.000
_cell.angle_alpha   90.00
_cell.angle_beta   90.00
_cell.angle_gamma   90.00
#
_symmetry.space_group_name_H-M   'P 1'
#
loop_
_entity.id
_entity.type
_entity.pdbx_description
1 polymer ?
#
loop_
_entity_poly.entity_id
_entity_poly.type
_entity_poly.pdbx_seq_one_letter_code
_entity_poly.pdbx_strand_id
1 'polypeptide(L)'
;MAEQYIFSADAKELFYDKLSSLHDDYVYHLLLSGVARKGANLESIKMTKSPRVNRKYCERVVGGLVNLKPEITVKLTEDRTTRLECFFTKINDDEYLNHVYMIQNVMDWPQIDNFSCQVWYMGETNMKEIKAHWDE
;
A
#
# COMPACT_ATOMS: atom_id res chain seq x y z
N MET A 1 16.10 -8.83 4.13
CA MET A 1 14.94 -9.73 4.22
C MET A 1 13.70 -8.86 4.18
N ALA A 2 12.62 -9.29 3.54
CA ALA A 2 11.36 -8.55 3.61
C ALA A 2 10.76 -8.74 5.00
N GLU A 3 10.38 -7.64 5.65
CA GLU A 3 9.76 -7.65 6.97
C GLU A 3 8.26 -7.88 6.84
N GLN A 4 7.68 -8.64 7.78
CA GLN A 4 6.26 -8.99 7.74
C GLN A 4 5.62 -8.85 9.12
N TYR A 5 4.54 -8.06 9.17
CA TYR A 5 3.70 -7.88 10.34
C TYR A 5 2.31 -8.47 10.07
N ILE A 6 1.85 -9.39 10.93
CA ILE A 6 0.54 -10.05 10.79
C ILE A 6 -0.25 -9.84 12.06
N PHE A 7 -1.36 -9.12 11.93
CA PHE A 7 -2.32 -8.85 12.99
C PHE A 7 -3.50 -9.81 12.85
N SER A 8 -3.95 -10.38 13.98
CA SER A 8 -5.18 -11.15 14.06
C SER A 8 -6.38 -10.24 14.33
N ALA A 9 -7.58 -10.81 14.32
CA ALA A 9 -8.81 -10.11 14.69
C ALA A 9 -8.74 -9.47 16.09
N ASP A 10 -8.03 -10.08 17.04
CA ASP A 10 -7.88 -9.57 18.40
C ASP A 10 -7.07 -8.27 18.46
N ALA A 11 -6.17 -8.05 17.50
CA ALA A 11 -5.34 -6.85 17.39
C ALA A 11 -5.87 -5.86 16.32
N LYS A 12 -7.15 -5.99 15.94
CA LYS A 12 -7.79 -5.19 14.89
C LYS A 12 -7.80 -3.70 15.21
N GLU A 13 -8.16 -3.33 16.44
CA GLU A 13 -8.18 -1.92 16.85
C GLU A 13 -6.78 -1.30 16.76
N LEU A 14 -5.78 -1.96 17.34
CA LEU A 14 -4.37 -1.55 17.23
C LEU A 14 -3.90 -1.41 15.77
N PHE A 15 -4.27 -2.36 14.91
CA PHE A 15 -3.94 -2.30 13.49
C PHE A 15 -4.52 -1.04 12.83
N TYR A 16 -5.80 -0.73 13.09
CA TYR A 16 -6.44 0.44 12.51
C TYR A 16 -5.91 1.74 13.09
N ASP A 17 -5.61 1.79 14.38
CA ASP A 17 -5.00 2.96 15.02
C ASP A 17 -3.63 3.24 14.42
N LYS A 18 -2.78 2.21 14.28
CA LYS A 18 -1.47 2.32 13.60
C LYS A 18 -1.61 2.69 12.14
N LEU A 19 -2.57 2.12 11.41
CA LEU A 19 -2.79 2.48 10.01
C LEU A 19 -3.25 3.94 9.89
N SER A 20 -4.12 4.41 10.79
CA SER A 20 -4.59 5.79 10.82
C SER A 20 -3.44 6.75 11.09
N SER A 21 -2.64 6.51 12.13
CA SER A 21 -1.48 7.37 12.42
C SER A 21 -0.46 7.35 11.30
N LEU A 22 -0.24 6.20 10.63
CA LEU A 22 0.63 6.14 9.47
C LEU A 22 0.14 7.05 8.32
N HIS A 23 -1.17 7.10 8.09
CA HIS A 23 -1.77 7.99 7.10
C HIS A 23 -1.59 9.46 7.52
N ASP A 24 -1.82 9.78 8.78
CA ASP A 24 -1.70 11.15 9.28
C ASP A 24 -0.24 11.66 9.26
N ASP A 25 0.72 10.80 9.60
CA ASP A 25 2.12 11.18 9.77
C ASP A 25 2.92 11.15 8.46
N TYR A 26 2.66 10.19 7.57
CA TYR A 26 3.52 9.93 6.41
C TYR A 26 2.82 10.05 5.06
N VAL A 27 1.51 9.83 4.96
CA VAL A 27 0.86 9.83 3.64
C VAL A 27 0.75 11.25 3.10
N TYR A 28 1.40 11.50 1.97
CA TYR A 28 1.36 12.81 1.33
C TYR A 28 0.12 12.95 0.41
N HIS A 29 -0.11 11.99 -0.50
CA HIS A 29 -1.38 11.91 -1.23
C HIS A 29 -1.61 10.56 -1.94
N LEU A 30 -2.88 10.30 -2.26
CA LEU A 30 -3.31 9.20 -3.13
C LEU A 30 -2.88 9.43 -4.57
N LEU A 31 -2.25 8.42 -5.19
CA LEU A 31 -1.87 8.44 -6.60
C LEU A 31 -2.93 7.79 -7.49
N LEU A 32 -3.31 6.56 -7.14
CA LEU A 32 -4.17 5.69 -7.94
C LEU A 32 -5.11 4.93 -7.02
N SER A 33 -6.34 4.70 -7.47
CA SER A 33 -7.27 3.81 -6.80
C SER A 33 -8.10 3.04 -7.81
N GLY A 34 -8.38 1.78 -7.55
CA GLY A 34 -9.20 0.94 -8.42
C GLY A 34 -9.81 -0.22 -7.66
N VAL A 35 -10.77 -0.87 -8.30
CA VAL A 35 -11.43 -2.08 -7.77
C VAL A 35 -11.20 -3.21 -8.76
N ALA A 36 -10.85 -4.38 -8.23
CA ALA A 36 -10.70 -5.59 -9.03
C ALA A 36 -11.18 -6.82 -8.26
N ARG A 37 -11.32 -7.95 -8.97
CA ARG A 37 -11.55 -9.25 -8.33
C ARG A 37 -10.32 -9.68 -7.56
N LYS A 38 -10.51 -10.37 -6.43
CA LYS A 38 -9.42 -10.97 -5.66
C LYS A 38 -8.50 -11.80 -6.57
N GLY A 39 -7.19 -11.65 -6.39
CA GLY A 39 -6.17 -12.30 -7.21
C GLY A 39 -5.77 -11.56 -8.49
N ALA A 40 -6.39 -10.42 -8.80
CA ALA A 40 -5.95 -9.57 -9.91
C ALA A 40 -4.55 -8.97 -9.65
N ASN A 41 -3.72 -8.92 -10.68
CA ASN A 41 -2.42 -8.24 -10.65
C ASN A 41 -2.60 -6.73 -10.81
N LEU A 42 -1.70 -5.93 -10.23
CA LEU A 42 -1.75 -4.46 -10.25
C LEU A 42 -1.98 -3.88 -11.66
N GLU A 43 -1.32 -4.45 -12.67
CA GLU A 43 -1.40 -4.01 -14.08
C GLU A 43 -2.77 -4.26 -14.73
N SER A 44 -3.53 -5.22 -14.21
CA SER A 44 -4.86 -5.58 -14.72
C SER A 44 -5.98 -4.75 -14.08
N ILE A 45 -5.68 -3.99 -13.03
CA ILE A 45 -6.66 -3.19 -12.32
C ILE A 45 -6.93 -1.92 -13.10
N LYS A 46 -8.21 -1.63 -13.39
CA LYS A 46 -8.63 -0.36 -13.98
C LYS A 46 -8.54 0.75 -12.94
N MET A 47 -7.36 1.37 -12.84
CA MET A 47 -7.08 2.44 -11.88
C MET A 47 -7.62 3.80 -12.33
N THR A 48 -8.16 4.55 -11.38
CA THR A 48 -8.43 5.98 -11.49
C THR A 48 -7.28 6.75 -10.84
N LYS A 49 -6.67 7.66 -11.61
CA LYS A 49 -5.60 8.54 -11.13
C LYS A 49 -6.16 9.74 -10.39
N SER A 50 -5.52 10.14 -9.30
CA SER A 50 -5.76 11.42 -8.64
C SER A 50 -5.59 12.59 -9.63
N PRO A 51 -6.48 13.61 -9.61
CA PRO A 51 -6.41 14.74 -10.54
C PRO A 51 -5.08 15.51 -10.48
N ARG A 52 -4.41 15.49 -9.32
CA ARG A 52 -3.20 16.27 -9.04
C ARG A 52 -1.91 15.64 -9.56
N VAL A 53 -1.97 14.41 -10.07
CA VAL A 53 -0.78 13.62 -10.43
C VAL A 53 -0.64 13.50 -11.94
N ASN A 54 0.58 13.50 -12.48
CA ASN A 54 0.80 13.29 -13.91
C ASN A 54 0.64 11.79 -14.27
N ARG A 55 0.03 11.48 -15.41
CA ARG A 55 -0.09 10.11 -15.92
C ARG A 55 1.28 9.42 -16.10
N LYS A 56 2.28 10.10 -16.68
CA LYS A 56 3.63 9.55 -16.86
C LYS A 56 4.29 9.19 -15.53
N TYR A 57 4.06 10.01 -14.50
CA TYR A 57 4.53 9.73 -13.15
C TYR A 57 3.89 8.46 -12.59
N CYS A 58 2.57 8.31 -12.73
CA CYS A 58 1.87 7.08 -12.32
C CYS A 58 2.36 5.84 -13.06
N GLU A 59 2.60 5.94 -14.37
CA GLU A 59 3.12 4.82 -15.17
C GLU A 59 4.50 4.37 -14.66
N ARG A 60 5.39 5.31 -14.30
CA ARG A 60 6.69 4.99 -13.69
C ARG A 60 6.55 4.34 -12.31
N VAL A 61 5.67 4.89 -11.45
CA VAL A 61 5.43 4.33 -10.11
C VAL A 61 4.87 2.91 -10.21
N VAL A 62 3.87 2.67 -11.06
CA VAL A 62 3.32 1.32 -11.28
C VAL A 62 4.40 0.39 -11.85
N GLY A 63 5.19 0.85 -12.81
CA GLY A 63 6.32 0.10 -13.33
C GLY A 63 7.31 -0.32 -12.23
N GLY A 64 7.66 0.58 -11.32
CA GLY A 64 8.50 0.25 -10.17
C GLY A 64 7.84 -0.74 -9.21
N LEU A 65 6.56 -0.56 -8.88
CA LEU A 65 5.80 -1.45 -7.98
C LEU A 65 5.63 -2.87 -8.53
N VAL A 66 5.56 -3.04 -9.85
CA VAL A 66 5.46 -4.37 -10.49
C VAL A 66 6.81 -5.08 -10.53
N ASN A 67 7.92 -4.34 -10.67
CA ASN A 67 9.25 -4.91 -10.85
C ASN A 67 10.05 -5.06 -9.54
N LEU A 68 9.65 -4.38 -8.47
CA LEU A 68 10.30 -4.42 -7.17
C LEU A 68 9.49 -5.24 -6.17
N LYS A 69 10.19 -5.96 -5.28
CA LYS A 69 9.55 -6.64 -4.16
C LYS A 69 9.32 -5.66 -3.02
N PRO A 70 8.18 -5.73 -2.32
CA PRO A 70 7.97 -4.92 -1.13
C PRO A 70 8.97 -5.29 -0.05
N GLU A 71 9.45 -4.27 0.65
CA GLU A 71 10.40 -4.40 1.75
C GLU A 71 9.67 -4.65 3.07
N ILE A 72 8.49 -4.08 3.24
CA ILE A 72 7.63 -4.29 4.42
C ILE A 72 6.24 -4.68 3.94
N THR A 73 5.67 -5.72 4.57
CA THR A 73 4.29 -6.15 4.37
C THR A 73 3.55 -6.17 5.69
N VAL A 74 2.38 -5.57 5.75
CA VAL A 74 1.55 -5.50 6.95
C VAL A 74 0.17 -6.03 6.62
N LYS A 75 -0.36 -6.97 7.41
CA LYS A 75 -1.64 -7.64 7.13
C LYS A 75 -2.53 -7.69 8.36
N LEU A 76 -3.80 -7.41 8.16
CA LEU A 76 -4.87 -7.77 9.09
C LEU A 76 -5.57 -9.04 8.60
N THR A 77 -5.62 -10.05 9.45
CA THR A 77 -6.24 -11.34 9.17
C THR A 77 -7.38 -11.62 10.14
N GLU A 78 -8.50 -12.11 9.62
CA GLU A 78 -9.69 -12.49 10.37
C GLU A 78 -10.21 -13.80 9.78
N ASP A 79 -10.52 -14.79 10.62
CA ASP A 79 -10.94 -16.14 10.20
C ASP A 79 -9.98 -16.80 9.18
N ARG A 80 -8.66 -16.56 9.35
CA ARG A 80 -7.59 -17.01 8.44
C ARG A 80 -7.64 -16.41 7.03
N THR A 81 -8.44 -15.36 6.83
CA THR A 81 -8.54 -14.61 5.59
C THR A 81 -7.94 -13.21 5.76
N THR A 82 -7.21 -12.72 4.75
CA THR A 82 -6.74 -11.33 4.74
C THR A 82 -7.93 -10.40 4.57
N ARG A 83 -8.06 -9.41 5.44
CA ARG A 83 -9.05 -8.33 5.33
C ARG A 83 -8.45 -7.06 4.75
N LEU A 84 -7.23 -6.74 5.17
CA LEU A 84 -6.49 -5.59 4.70
C LEU A 84 -5.01 -5.95 4.62
N GLU A 85 -4.33 -5.47 3.58
CA GLU A 85 -2.88 -5.57 3.50
C GLU A 85 -2.27 -4.29 2.95
N CYS A 86 -1.12 -3.92 3.49
CA CYS A 86 -0.29 -2.82 3.04
C CYS A 86 1.08 -3.35 2.61
N PHE A 87 1.54 -2.93 1.44
CA PHE A 87 2.87 -3.23 0.91
C PHE A 87 3.65 -1.93 0.76
N PHE A 88 4.83 -1.87 1.36
CA PHE A 88 5.71 -0.71 1.29
C PHE A 88 6.94 -1.03 0.44
N THR A 89 7.18 -0.17 -0.55
CA THR A 89 8.26 -0.33 -1.51
C THR A 89 8.98 1.00 -1.68
N LYS A 90 10.30 1.01 -1.47
CA LYS A 90 11.14 2.12 -1.93
C LYS A 90 11.38 1.96 -3.43
N ILE A 91 11.06 3.00 -4.20
CA ILE A 91 11.43 3.09 -5.61
C ILE A 91 12.52 4.14 -5.71
N ASN A 92 13.70 3.72 -6.16
CA ASN A 92 14.77 4.59 -6.60
C ASN A 92 15.09 4.27 -8.06
N ASP A 93 14.84 5.21 -8.98
CA ASP A 93 15.17 5.07 -10.41
C ASP A 93 16.43 5.86 -10.80
N ASP A 94 17.16 6.43 -9.83
CA ASP A 94 18.34 7.27 -9.99
C ASP A 94 18.14 8.53 -10.86
N GLU A 95 16.90 8.87 -11.20
CA GLU A 95 16.56 10.01 -12.05
C GLU A 95 15.47 10.90 -11.44
N TYR A 96 14.29 10.35 -11.19
CA TYR A 96 13.05 11.08 -10.88
C TYR A 96 12.31 10.58 -9.65
N LEU A 97 12.46 9.31 -9.29
CA LEU A 97 11.81 8.67 -8.16
C LEU A 97 12.88 8.31 -7.14
N ASN A 98 12.73 8.79 -5.91
CA ASN A 98 13.49 8.33 -4.76
C ASN A 98 12.60 8.39 -3.52
N HIS A 99 11.51 7.61 -3.53
CA HIS A 99 10.43 7.74 -2.56
C HIS A 99 9.86 6.38 -2.14
N VAL A 100 9.19 6.37 -0.98
CA VAL A 100 8.43 5.21 -0.50
C VAL A 100 6.99 5.31 -1.01
N TYR A 101 6.47 4.18 -1.45
CA TYR A 101 5.10 4.03 -1.90
C TYR A 101 4.42 2.91 -1.12
N MET A 102 3.14 3.10 -0.85
CA MET A 102 2.30 2.09 -0.20
C MET A 102 1.21 1.63 -1.15
N ILE A 103 1.09 0.32 -1.36
CA ILE A 103 -0.13 -0.29 -1.88
C ILE A 103 -0.98 -0.69 -0.69
N GLN A 104 -2.21 -0.20 -0.60
CA GLN A 104 -3.20 -0.60 0.39
C GLN A 104 -4.34 -1.35 -0.31
N ASN A 105 -4.54 -2.60 0.07
CA ASN A 105 -5.62 -3.45 -0.42
C ASN A 105 -6.66 -3.66 0.68
N VAL A 106 -7.92 -3.36 0.38
CA VAL A 106 -9.07 -3.63 1.27
C VAL A 106 -9.92 -4.71 0.62
N MET A 107 -9.98 -5.89 1.22
CA MET A 107 -10.67 -7.06 0.69
C MET A 107 -12.18 -6.97 0.92
N ASP A 108 -12.95 -7.64 0.05
CA ASP A 108 -14.41 -7.69 0.09
C ASP A 108 -15.09 -6.30 0.01
N TRP A 109 -14.44 -5.38 -0.71
CA TRP A 109 -14.94 -4.03 -0.98
C TRP A 109 -14.91 -3.72 -2.48
N PRO A 110 -15.94 -3.05 -3.05
CA PRO A 110 -17.20 -2.66 -2.40
C PRO A 110 -18.19 -3.83 -2.28
N GLN A 111 -17.81 -5.01 -2.78
CA GLN A 111 -18.59 -6.23 -2.77
C GLN A 111 -17.67 -7.42 -2.46
N ILE A 112 -18.27 -8.52 -2.01
CA ILE A 112 -17.57 -9.79 -1.80
C ILE A 112 -16.85 -10.22 -3.09
N ASP A 113 -15.70 -10.87 -2.93
CA ASP A 113 -14.80 -11.35 -3.99
C ASP A 113 -14.09 -10.26 -4.80
N ASN A 114 -14.31 -8.98 -4.47
CA ASN A 114 -13.50 -7.87 -4.95
C ASN A 114 -12.54 -7.37 -3.87
N PHE A 115 -11.64 -6.47 -4.27
CA PHE A 115 -10.85 -5.65 -3.37
C PHE A 115 -10.67 -4.24 -3.94
N SER A 116 -10.59 -3.27 -3.04
CA SER A 116 -10.09 -1.93 -3.32
C SER A 116 -8.58 -1.96 -3.30
N CYS A 117 -7.93 -1.45 -4.34
CA CYS A 117 -6.49 -1.26 -4.40
C CYS A 117 -6.19 0.23 -4.48
N GLN A 118 -5.35 0.73 -3.59
CA GLN A 118 -4.96 2.13 -3.51
C GLN A 118 -3.44 2.22 -3.51
N VAL A 119 -2.89 3.16 -4.27
CA VAL A 119 -1.45 3.45 -4.31
C VAL A 119 -1.22 4.84 -3.75
N TRP A 120 -0.42 4.92 -2.69
CA TRP A 120 -0.13 6.11 -1.94
C TRP A 120 1.33 6.50 -2.08
N TYR A 121 1.58 7.81 -2.15
CA TYR A 121 2.91 8.37 -2.00
C TYR A 121 3.10 8.79 -0.54
N MET A 122 4.16 8.27 0.09
CA MET A 122 4.43 8.42 1.53
C MET A 122 5.30 9.65 1.86
N GLY A 123 5.38 10.65 0.97
CA GLY A 123 6.15 11.87 1.24
C GLY A 123 7.66 11.65 1.35
N GLU A 124 8.31 12.42 2.22
CA GLU A 124 9.76 12.39 2.45
C GLU A 124 10.21 11.27 3.41
N THR A 125 9.32 10.35 3.76
CA THR A 125 9.67 9.25 4.67
C THR A 125 10.62 8.23 4.04
N ASN A 126 11.19 7.38 4.89
CA ASN A 126 12.04 6.28 4.49
C ASN A 126 11.60 4.93 5.13
N MET A 127 12.12 3.83 4.60
CA MET A 127 11.74 2.49 5.05
C MET A 127 12.04 2.23 6.53
N LYS A 128 13.01 2.91 7.15
CA LYS A 128 13.32 2.75 8.58
C LYS A 128 12.25 3.37 9.46
N GLU A 129 11.69 4.51 9.06
CA GLU A 129 10.60 5.18 9.79
C GLU A 129 9.32 4.34 9.69
N ILE A 130 9.00 3.86 8.49
CA ILE A 130 7.87 2.93 8.31
C ILE A 130 8.06 1.67 9.17
N LYS A 131 9.26 1.11 9.22
CA LYS A 131 9.55 -0.04 10.08
C LYS A 131 9.33 0.29 11.55
N ALA A 132 9.92 1.39 12.05
CA ALA A 132 9.80 1.81 13.43
C ALA A 132 8.32 1.98 13.83
N HIS A 133 7.52 2.61 12.97
CA HIS A 133 6.08 2.77 13.17
C HIS A 133 5.34 1.46 13.43
N TRP A 134 5.70 0.39 12.72
CA TRP A 134 5.06 -0.92 12.88
C TRP A 134 5.65 -1.75 14.03
N ASP A 135 6.91 -1.53 14.38
CA ASP A 135 7.61 -2.19 15.51
C ASP A 135 7.14 -1.73 16.90
N GLU A 136 6.65 -0.49 17.03
CA GLU A 136 6.23 0.12 18.32
C GLU A 136 4.99 -0.52 18.99
#